data_AF-A0A952VMJ1-F1
#
_entry.id   AF-A0A952VMJ1-F1
#
_cell.length_a   1.000
_cell.length_b   1.000
_cell.length_c   1.000
_cell.angle_alpha   90.00
_cell.angle_beta   90.00
_cell.angle_gamma   90.00
#
_symmetry.space_group_name_H-M   'P 1'
#
loop_
_entity.id
_entity.type
_entity.pdbx_description
1 polymer ?
#
loop_
_entity_poly.entity_id
_entity_poly.type
_entity_poly.pdbx_seq_one_letter_code
_entity_poly.pdbx_strand_id
1 'polypeptide(L)'
;MQRMIGFLTVVGIAALAGAGVRVDLIVYENADNADVSILDLWVNLVDGGTYVDFTFHNDSTGSATVANVYFEANSLMSGGSIVGQSAGVSFTDGGSPPNPAQPGFLFGGAWGGNLYSASANPPPSMNGIDPGETLTVRFTLVGSFADVLAAVQPNAIGGLRIAQHVINLGEFSVWTINTPSPGSIALLGFGAACAVRRRR
;
A
#
# COMPACT_ATOMS: atom_id res chain seq x y z
N MET A 1 -38.82 23.80 -43.16
CA MET A 1 -37.48 23.17 -43.00
C MET A 1 -37.14 23.18 -41.52
N GLN A 2 -37.31 22.08 -40.80
CA GLN A 2 -36.84 21.96 -39.42
C GLN A 2 -36.43 20.50 -39.20
N ARG A 3 -35.11 20.29 -39.10
CA ARG A 3 -34.47 18.99 -38.92
C ARG A 3 -34.52 18.65 -37.43
N MET A 4 -35.23 17.58 -37.07
CA MET A 4 -35.16 17.01 -35.72
C MET A 4 -33.91 16.14 -35.59
N ILE A 5 -33.12 16.47 -34.58
CA ILE A 5 -31.84 15.88 -34.21
C ILE A 5 -32.11 14.60 -33.41
N GLY A 6 -31.54 13.48 -33.84
CA GLY A 6 -31.64 12.19 -33.16
C GLY A 6 -30.85 12.19 -31.86
N PHE A 7 -31.50 11.81 -30.77
CA PHE A 7 -30.88 11.55 -29.48
C PHE A 7 -30.29 10.13 -29.50
N LEU A 8 -28.96 10.02 -29.58
CA LEU A 8 -28.23 8.77 -29.43
C LEU A 8 -28.00 8.52 -27.93
N THR A 9 -28.75 7.60 -27.34
CA THR A 9 -28.53 7.18 -25.95
C THR A 9 -27.37 6.19 -25.92
N VAL A 10 -26.22 6.62 -25.39
CA VAL A 10 -25.10 5.73 -25.08
C VAL A 10 -25.43 4.98 -23.80
N VAL A 11 -25.66 3.67 -23.91
CA VAL A 11 -25.74 2.76 -22.76
C VAL A 11 -24.31 2.50 -22.29
N GLY A 12 -23.90 3.17 -21.21
CA GLY A 12 -22.65 2.87 -20.53
C GLY A 12 -22.76 1.49 -19.88
N ILE A 13 -21.93 0.54 -20.32
CA ILE A 13 -21.74 -0.72 -19.62
C ILE A 13 -20.97 -0.39 -18.34
N ALA A 14 -21.67 -0.31 -17.22
CA ALA A 14 -21.05 -0.33 -15.92
C ALA A 14 -20.42 -1.73 -15.74
N ALA A 15 -19.09 -1.80 -15.84
CA ALA A 15 -18.37 -2.99 -15.40
C ALA A 15 -18.74 -3.23 -13.93
N LEU A 16 -19.15 -4.46 -13.61
CA LEU A 16 -19.29 -4.90 -12.22
C LEU A 16 -17.89 -4.83 -11.60
N ALA A 17 -17.56 -3.74 -10.92
CA ALA A 17 -16.37 -3.65 -10.10
C ALA A 17 -16.51 -4.70 -9.00
N GLY A 18 -15.58 -5.66 -8.95
CA GLY A 18 -15.47 -6.54 -7.78
C GLY A 18 -15.35 -5.68 -6.52
N ALA A 19 -16.05 -6.06 -5.46
CA ALA A 19 -15.93 -5.36 -4.17
C ALA A 19 -14.46 -5.44 -3.72
N GLY A 20 -13.81 -4.29 -3.63
CA GLY A 20 -12.40 -4.23 -3.27
C GLY A 20 -12.16 -4.55 -1.79
N VAL A 21 -10.94 -5.00 -1.47
CA VAL A 21 -10.51 -5.28 -0.10
C VAL A 21 -9.63 -4.14 0.41
N ARG A 22 -10.04 -3.52 1.53
CA ARG A 22 -9.27 -2.49 2.22
C ARG A 22 -8.14 -3.11 3.05
N VAL A 23 -6.93 -2.55 2.91
CA VAL A 23 -5.74 -2.88 3.68
C VAL A 23 -5.21 -1.59 4.30
N ASP A 24 -5.28 -1.46 5.61
CA ASP A 24 -4.79 -0.28 6.32
C ASP A 24 -3.25 -0.30 6.41
N LEU A 25 -2.64 0.88 6.30
CA LEU A 25 -1.23 1.08 6.61
C LEU A 25 -1.08 1.76 7.96
N ILE A 26 -0.08 1.33 8.71
CA ILE A 26 0.24 1.93 10.01
C ILE A 26 1.64 2.50 10.01
N VAL A 27 1.85 3.51 10.85
CA VAL A 27 3.17 4.12 11.04
C VAL A 27 4.12 3.13 11.71
N TYR A 28 5.29 2.92 11.12
CA TYR A 28 6.37 2.12 11.71
C TYR A 28 7.63 2.93 12.04
N GLU A 29 7.73 4.14 11.49
CA GLU A 29 8.85 5.06 11.67
C GLU A 29 8.30 6.48 11.77
N ASN A 30 8.68 7.19 12.84
CA ASN A 30 8.28 8.57 13.14
C ASN A 30 9.38 9.25 13.99
N ALA A 31 10.58 9.39 13.42
CA ALA A 31 11.76 9.95 14.09
C ALA A 31 11.52 11.36 14.65
N ASP A 32 10.69 12.15 13.95
CA ASP A 32 10.45 13.55 14.26
C ASP A 32 9.25 13.77 15.21
N ASN A 33 8.61 12.70 15.67
CA ASN A 33 7.45 12.74 16.57
C ASN A 33 6.29 13.61 16.01
N ALA A 34 6.03 13.46 14.70
CA ALA A 34 4.89 14.05 14.03
C ALA A 34 3.57 13.57 14.66
N ASP A 35 2.52 14.40 14.59
CA ASP A 35 1.17 13.97 14.94
C ASP A 35 0.63 13.03 13.86
N VAL A 36 0.52 11.75 14.21
CA VAL A 36 0.04 10.68 13.34
C VAL A 36 -1.43 10.34 13.58
N SER A 37 -2.10 10.99 14.54
CA SER A 37 -3.51 10.72 14.86
C SER A 37 -4.46 11.16 13.75
N ILE A 38 -3.99 12.03 12.85
CA ILE A 38 -4.74 12.54 11.70
C ILE A 38 -4.69 11.61 10.48
N LEU A 39 -3.79 10.61 10.48
CA LEU A 39 -3.53 9.77 9.32
C LEU A 39 -4.60 8.68 9.14
N ASP A 40 -5.18 8.62 7.95
CA ASP A 40 -5.98 7.48 7.47
C ASP A 40 -5.48 7.11 6.07
N LEU A 41 -4.59 6.12 6.02
CA LEU A 41 -3.92 5.67 4.81
C LEU A 41 -4.22 4.19 4.62
N TRP A 42 -4.71 3.84 3.43
CA TRP A 42 -5.11 2.46 3.12
C TRP A 42 -4.96 2.17 1.63
N VAL A 43 -4.92 0.88 1.27
CA VAL A 43 -4.93 0.41 -0.11
C VAL A 43 -6.17 -0.42 -0.36
N ASN A 44 -6.88 -0.11 -1.45
CA ASN A 44 -7.95 -0.93 -1.98
C ASN A 44 -7.40 -1.94 -3.00
N LEU A 45 -7.65 -3.22 -2.78
CA LEU A 45 -7.25 -4.30 -3.69
C LEU A 45 -8.45 -4.76 -4.51
N VAL A 46 -8.36 -4.70 -5.83
CA VAL A 46 -9.42 -5.14 -6.75
C VAL A 46 -8.88 -6.24 -7.67
N ASP A 47 -9.61 -7.36 -7.73
CA ASP A 47 -9.30 -8.48 -8.63
C ASP A 47 -9.72 -8.17 -10.07
N GLY A 48 -8.76 -8.22 -10.99
CA GLY A 48 -8.96 -8.11 -12.43
C GLY A 48 -8.94 -9.45 -13.17
N GLY A 49 -8.89 -10.58 -12.45
CA GLY A 49 -8.78 -11.94 -12.96
C GLY A 49 -7.34 -12.35 -13.26
N THR A 50 -6.63 -11.60 -14.10
CA THR A 50 -5.20 -11.85 -14.42
C THR A 50 -4.25 -10.80 -13.83
N TYR A 51 -4.82 -9.80 -13.17
CA TYR A 51 -4.10 -8.71 -12.53
C TYR A 51 -4.79 -8.33 -11.23
N VAL A 52 -4.07 -7.59 -10.40
CA VAL A 52 -4.61 -6.96 -9.19
C VAL A 52 -4.28 -5.47 -9.24
N ASP A 53 -5.29 -4.66 -8.96
CA ASP A 53 -5.13 -3.21 -8.82
C ASP A 53 -5.02 -2.87 -7.33
N PHE A 54 -3.96 -2.14 -6.99
CA PHE A 54 -3.73 -1.53 -5.69
C PHE A 54 -4.01 -0.03 -5.82
N THR A 55 -5.15 0.41 -5.32
CA THR A 55 -5.48 1.84 -5.26
C THR A 55 -5.13 2.37 -3.88
N PHE A 56 -4.11 3.20 -3.81
CA PHE A 56 -3.73 3.94 -2.62
C PHE A 56 -4.73 5.05 -2.37
N HIS A 57 -5.20 5.13 -1.13
CA HIS A 57 -6.10 6.16 -0.64
C HIS A 57 -5.43 6.93 0.49
N ASN A 58 -5.70 8.24 0.51
CA ASN A 58 -5.38 9.10 1.63
C ASN A 58 -6.67 9.78 2.09
N ASP A 59 -7.24 9.30 3.19
CA ASP A 59 -8.44 9.85 3.80
C ASP A 59 -8.10 10.63 5.08
N SER A 60 -6.85 11.04 5.23
CA SER A 60 -6.35 11.76 6.41
C SER A 60 -7.14 13.05 6.65
N THR A 61 -7.34 13.39 7.93
CA THR A 61 -8.17 14.56 8.31
C THR A 61 -7.41 15.90 8.30
N GLY A 62 -6.10 15.85 8.06
CA GLY A 62 -5.23 17.02 7.99
C GLY A 62 -4.17 16.87 6.90
N SER A 63 -3.22 17.81 6.87
CA SER A 63 -2.13 17.82 5.89
C SER A 63 -1.26 16.57 6.02
N ALA A 64 -1.26 15.74 4.99
CA ALA A 64 -0.44 14.55 4.86
C ALA A 64 -0.36 14.21 3.37
N THR A 65 0.84 14.16 2.80
CA THR A 65 1.02 13.91 1.37
C THR A 65 1.84 12.63 1.20
N VAL A 66 1.30 11.62 0.53
CA VAL A 66 2.09 10.43 0.19
C VAL A 66 3.02 10.78 -0.97
N ALA A 67 4.33 10.77 -0.72
CA ALA A 67 5.34 11.12 -1.71
C ALA A 67 5.87 9.89 -2.48
N ASN A 68 5.85 8.72 -1.84
CA ASN A 68 6.41 7.50 -2.41
C ASN A 68 5.59 6.28 -1.99
N VAL A 69 5.51 5.29 -2.88
CA VAL A 69 4.91 3.97 -2.60
C VAL A 69 5.89 2.87 -2.98
N TYR A 70 5.92 1.80 -2.20
CA TYR A 70 6.86 0.68 -2.35
C TYR A 70 6.15 -0.65 -2.17
N PHE A 71 6.53 -1.62 -2.99
CA PHE A 71 6.11 -3.01 -2.88
C PHE A 71 7.35 -3.88 -2.73
N GLU A 72 7.37 -4.68 -1.68
CA GLU A 72 8.46 -5.61 -1.42
C GLU A 72 8.49 -6.73 -2.46
N ALA A 73 9.71 -7.20 -2.74
CA ALA A 73 9.97 -8.38 -3.56
C ALA A 73 9.15 -9.58 -3.09
N ASN A 74 8.42 -10.20 -4.02
CA ASN A 74 7.61 -11.38 -3.78
C ASN A 74 7.48 -12.20 -5.08
N SER A 75 6.90 -13.40 -4.98
CA SER A 75 6.67 -14.29 -6.13
C SER A 75 5.21 -14.34 -6.61
N LEU A 76 4.31 -13.58 -5.97
CA LEU A 76 2.87 -13.62 -6.24
C LEU A 76 2.49 -12.72 -7.43
N MET A 77 3.31 -11.72 -7.70
CA MET A 77 3.01 -10.63 -8.62
C MET A 77 4.23 -10.22 -9.44
N SER A 78 4.00 -9.62 -10.61
CA SER A 78 5.05 -9.09 -11.48
C SER A 78 4.58 -7.89 -12.30
N GLY A 79 5.53 -7.15 -12.88
CA GLY A 79 5.24 -6.12 -13.87
C GLY A 79 4.38 -4.95 -13.34
N GLY A 80 4.72 -4.43 -12.16
CA GLY A 80 4.04 -3.28 -11.57
C GLY A 80 4.09 -2.06 -12.49
N SER A 81 2.96 -1.35 -12.64
CA SER A 81 2.87 -0.10 -13.39
C SER A 81 1.72 0.77 -12.90
N ILE A 82 1.86 2.09 -13.04
CA ILE A 82 0.78 3.05 -12.76
C ILE A 82 -0.28 2.93 -13.86
N VAL A 83 -1.54 2.74 -13.47
CA VAL A 83 -2.68 2.65 -14.41
C VAL A 83 -3.76 3.71 -14.18
N GLY A 84 -3.67 4.44 -13.07
CA GLY A 84 -4.60 5.53 -12.75
C GLY A 84 -4.06 6.42 -11.65
N GLN A 85 -4.43 7.70 -11.67
CA GLN A 85 -4.11 8.68 -10.63
C GLN A 85 -5.16 9.81 -10.66
N SER A 86 -5.43 10.47 -9.54
CA SER A 86 -6.28 11.66 -9.50
C SER A 86 -5.61 12.85 -10.20
N ALA A 87 -6.36 13.94 -10.42
CA ALA A 87 -5.90 15.08 -11.21
C ALA A 87 -4.72 15.85 -10.57
N GLY A 88 -4.60 15.86 -9.24
CA GLY A 88 -3.47 16.48 -8.52
C GLY A 88 -2.26 15.56 -8.34
N VAL A 89 -2.44 14.25 -8.55
CA VAL A 89 -1.39 13.26 -8.38
C VAL A 89 -0.57 13.12 -9.67
N SER A 90 0.75 13.19 -9.54
CA SER A 90 1.67 12.97 -10.65
C SER A 90 2.84 12.11 -10.21
N PHE A 91 2.72 10.79 -10.44
CA PHE A 91 3.77 9.82 -10.12
C PHE A 91 4.49 9.33 -11.38
N THR A 92 5.73 8.88 -11.19
CA THR A 92 6.48 8.09 -12.18
C THR A 92 6.97 6.78 -11.56
N ASP A 93 7.14 5.77 -12.41
CA ASP A 93 7.73 4.49 -12.01
C ASP A 93 9.16 4.73 -11.50
N GLY A 94 9.49 4.13 -10.36
CA GLY A 94 10.76 4.28 -9.65
C GLY A 94 10.64 5.12 -8.37
N GLY A 95 11.15 4.54 -7.28
CA GLY A 95 11.31 5.17 -5.96
C GLY A 95 12.56 6.05 -5.88
N SER A 96 12.46 7.25 -5.33
CA SER A 96 13.59 8.00 -4.78
C SER A 96 13.25 8.46 -3.35
N PRO A 97 13.88 7.89 -2.31
CA PRO A 97 14.94 6.86 -2.35
C PRO A 97 14.44 5.53 -2.95
N PRO A 98 15.35 4.66 -3.43
CA PRO A 98 14.95 3.42 -4.09
C PRO A 98 14.21 2.49 -3.15
N ASN A 99 14.57 2.41 -1.86
CA ASN A 99 13.92 1.55 -0.86
C ASN A 99 13.29 2.39 0.24
N PRO A 100 12.28 1.86 0.96
CA PRO A 100 11.77 2.53 2.14
C PRO A 100 12.79 2.57 3.28
N ALA A 101 12.51 3.38 4.30
CA ALA A 101 13.21 3.29 5.57
C ALA A 101 13.13 1.86 6.11
N GLN A 102 14.17 1.41 6.83
CA GLN A 102 14.24 0.02 7.24
C GLN A 102 13.18 -0.29 8.31
N PRO A 103 12.24 -1.21 8.04
CA PRO A 103 11.28 -1.63 9.06
C PRO A 103 11.98 -2.39 10.18
N GLY A 104 11.53 -2.16 11.41
CA GLY A 104 11.99 -2.92 12.57
C GLY A 104 11.52 -4.37 12.55
N PHE A 105 12.03 -5.17 13.48
CA PHE A 105 11.62 -6.58 13.64
C PHE A 105 10.11 -6.76 13.86
N LEU A 106 9.44 -5.76 14.48
CA LEU A 106 8.00 -5.78 14.69
C LEU A 106 7.17 -5.68 13.39
N PHE A 107 7.82 -5.31 12.29
CA PHE A 107 7.23 -5.07 10.97
C PHE A 107 7.82 -6.01 9.90
N GLY A 108 8.25 -7.21 10.30
CA GLY A 108 8.82 -8.23 9.42
C GLY A 108 10.34 -8.14 9.23
N GLY A 109 11.03 -7.21 9.91
CA GLY A 109 12.48 -7.05 9.81
C GLY A 109 12.92 -6.27 8.58
N ALA A 110 14.19 -6.44 8.18
CA ALA A 110 14.79 -5.70 7.07
C ALA A 110 13.99 -5.83 5.77
N TRP A 111 13.99 -4.77 4.96
CA TRP A 111 13.33 -4.78 3.64
C TRP A 111 14.07 -5.74 2.70
N GLY A 112 13.36 -6.74 2.20
CA GLY A 112 13.85 -7.86 1.37
C GLY A 112 14.10 -7.50 -0.09
N GLY A 113 14.03 -6.22 -0.45
CA GLY A 113 14.20 -5.70 -1.80
C GLY A 113 12.88 -5.24 -2.42
N ASN A 114 12.95 -4.55 -3.56
CA ASN A 114 11.76 -4.04 -4.23
C ASN A 114 11.29 -4.95 -5.35
N LEU A 115 9.99 -5.25 -5.36
CA LEU A 115 9.30 -5.63 -6.57
C LEU A 115 9.05 -4.40 -7.45
N TYR A 116 8.59 -3.32 -6.82
CA TYR A 116 8.16 -2.11 -7.51
C TYR A 116 8.16 -0.91 -6.56
N SER A 117 8.30 0.29 -7.14
CA SER A 117 8.19 1.55 -6.42
C SER A 117 7.75 2.64 -7.38
N ALA A 118 7.11 3.69 -6.86
CA ALA A 118 6.78 4.89 -7.60
C ALA A 118 6.92 6.12 -6.70
N SER A 119 7.25 7.25 -7.31
CA SER A 119 7.46 8.53 -6.60
C SER A 119 6.67 9.65 -7.24
N ALA A 120 6.19 10.56 -6.41
CA ALA A 120 5.66 11.84 -6.84
C ALA A 120 6.75 12.65 -7.56
N ASN A 121 6.39 13.22 -8.71
CA ASN A 121 7.28 14.07 -9.48
C ASN A 121 7.60 15.35 -8.70
N PRO A 122 8.79 15.96 -8.86
CA PRO A 122 9.12 17.19 -8.15
C PRO A 122 8.17 18.36 -8.47
N PRO A 123 7.71 19.11 -7.45
CA PRO A 123 7.94 18.87 -6.02
C PRO A 123 6.94 17.87 -5.43
N PRO A 124 7.39 16.89 -4.61
CA PRO A 124 6.51 15.84 -4.08
C PRO A 124 5.34 16.33 -3.22
N SER A 125 5.49 17.47 -2.54
CA SER A 125 4.42 18.08 -1.72
C SER A 125 3.26 18.67 -2.52
N MET A 126 3.38 18.78 -3.85
CA MET A 126 2.30 19.27 -4.72
C MET A 126 1.78 18.21 -5.70
N ASN A 127 2.52 17.13 -5.89
CA ASN A 127 2.22 16.07 -6.86
C ASN A 127 1.99 14.70 -6.20
N GLY A 128 2.11 14.64 -4.88
CA GLY A 128 1.87 13.45 -4.07
C GLY A 128 0.38 13.16 -3.91
N ILE A 129 0.05 12.14 -3.13
CA ILE A 129 -1.35 11.80 -2.82
C ILE A 129 -1.78 12.60 -1.59
N ASP A 130 -2.48 13.70 -1.79
CA ASP A 130 -3.08 14.49 -0.71
C ASP A 130 -4.40 13.88 -0.20
N PRO A 131 -4.98 14.38 0.90
CA PRO A 131 -6.27 13.89 1.39
C PRO A 131 -7.38 14.01 0.32
N GLY A 132 -8.10 12.90 0.09
CA GLY A 132 -9.12 12.75 -0.95
C GLY A 132 -8.57 12.32 -2.32
N GLU A 133 -7.26 12.13 -2.45
CA GLU A 133 -6.61 11.73 -3.70
C GLU A 133 -6.24 10.24 -3.74
N THR A 134 -5.95 9.74 -4.94
CA THR A 134 -5.65 8.32 -5.15
C THR A 134 -4.60 8.08 -6.23
N LEU A 135 -3.88 6.98 -6.09
CA LEU A 135 -2.97 6.40 -7.09
C LEU A 135 -3.29 4.92 -7.26
N THR A 136 -3.44 4.44 -8.49
CA THR A 136 -3.66 3.02 -8.79
C THR A 136 -2.45 2.42 -9.48
N VAL A 137 -1.87 1.40 -8.85
CA VAL A 137 -0.80 0.57 -9.39
C VAL A 137 -1.35 -0.81 -9.72
N ARG A 138 -1.09 -1.31 -10.92
CA ARG A 138 -1.48 -2.64 -11.39
C ARG A 138 -0.30 -3.57 -11.40
N PHE A 139 -0.51 -4.80 -10.92
CA PHE A 139 0.41 -5.91 -11.12
C PHE A 139 -0.25 -7.04 -11.88
N THR A 140 0.53 -7.74 -12.71
CA THR A 140 0.13 -9.03 -13.27
C THR A 140 0.22 -10.08 -12.16
N LEU A 141 -0.84 -10.87 -12.00
CA LEU A 141 -0.86 -11.99 -11.06
C LEU A 141 -0.03 -13.16 -11.61
N VAL A 142 0.88 -13.67 -10.78
CA VAL A 142 1.61 -14.93 -11.04
C VAL A 142 0.93 -16.08 -10.29
N GLY A 143 0.40 -15.81 -9.09
CA GLY A 143 -0.47 -16.69 -8.31
C GLY A 143 -1.95 -16.34 -8.48
N SER A 144 -2.77 -16.67 -7.48
CA SER A 144 -4.17 -16.24 -7.42
C SER A 144 -4.33 -14.93 -6.64
N PHE A 145 -5.42 -14.19 -6.89
CA PHE A 145 -5.79 -13.04 -6.07
C PHE A 145 -5.97 -13.42 -4.58
N ALA A 146 -6.48 -14.63 -4.31
CA ALA A 146 -6.62 -15.15 -2.95
C ALA A 146 -5.26 -15.29 -2.24
N ASP A 147 -4.20 -15.67 -2.96
CA ASP A 147 -2.85 -15.74 -2.39
C ASP A 147 -2.31 -14.35 -2.06
N VAL A 148 -2.56 -13.36 -2.93
CA VAL A 148 -2.19 -11.95 -2.68
C VAL A 148 -2.95 -11.42 -1.46
N LEU A 149 -4.25 -11.68 -1.36
CA LEU A 149 -5.03 -11.30 -0.19
C LEU A 149 -4.50 -11.95 1.08
N ALA A 150 -4.23 -13.26 1.06
CA ALA A 150 -3.67 -13.96 2.22
C ALA A 150 -2.31 -13.40 2.63
N ALA A 151 -1.49 -12.97 1.67
CA ALA A 151 -0.16 -12.40 1.92
C ALA A 151 -0.20 -10.96 2.45
N VAL A 152 -1.21 -10.16 2.09
CA VAL A 152 -1.31 -8.76 2.55
C VAL A 152 -1.98 -8.62 3.92
N GLN A 153 -2.68 -9.67 4.40
CA GLN A 153 -3.42 -9.64 5.65
C GLN A 153 -2.53 -9.35 6.87
N PRO A 154 -3.09 -8.69 7.89
CA PRO A 154 -2.50 -8.63 9.21
C PRO A 154 -2.18 -10.05 9.67
N ASN A 155 -0.91 -10.32 9.99
CA ASN A 155 -0.39 -11.61 10.46
C ASN A 155 0.10 -12.65 9.43
N ALA A 156 0.21 -12.31 8.15
CA ALA A 156 0.88 -13.17 7.19
C ALA A 156 2.39 -13.30 7.49
N ILE A 157 2.87 -14.50 7.84
CA ILE A 157 4.31 -14.77 8.03
C ILE A 157 4.99 -14.69 6.66
N GLY A 158 5.94 -13.77 6.49
CA GLY A 158 6.56 -13.52 5.19
C GLY A 158 5.59 -12.93 4.16
N GLY A 159 4.56 -12.23 4.64
CA GLY A 159 3.54 -11.60 3.82
C GLY A 159 4.07 -10.48 2.92
N LEU A 160 3.24 -10.10 1.94
CA LEU A 160 3.49 -9.00 1.03
C LEU A 160 3.50 -7.68 1.81
N ARG A 161 4.65 -6.97 1.79
CA ARG A 161 4.77 -5.64 2.38
C ARG A 161 4.62 -4.54 1.33
N ILE A 162 3.84 -3.54 1.72
CA ILE A 162 3.53 -2.32 0.99
C ILE A 162 3.85 -1.20 1.96
N ALA A 163 4.74 -0.29 1.55
CA ALA A 163 5.17 0.83 2.38
C ALA A 163 4.95 2.16 1.67
N GLN A 164 4.80 3.23 2.45
CA GLN A 164 4.70 4.60 1.93
C GLN A 164 5.62 5.54 2.68
N HIS A 165 6.11 6.57 1.99
CA HIS A 165 6.70 7.75 2.62
C HIS A 165 5.66 8.87 2.62
N VAL A 166 5.33 9.37 3.80
CA VAL A 166 4.33 10.42 4.01
C VAL A 166 5.05 11.67 4.49
N ILE A 167 4.84 12.77 3.78
CA ILE A 167 5.43 14.08 4.09
C ILE A 167 4.34 15.09 4.42
N ASN A 168 4.72 16.35 4.64
CA ASN A 168 3.80 17.46 4.83
C ASN A 168 2.90 17.32 6.07
N LEU A 169 3.39 16.59 7.08
CA LEU A 169 2.81 16.51 8.42
C LEU A 169 3.29 17.70 9.26
N GLY A 170 2.95 18.90 8.82
CA GLY A 170 3.67 20.12 9.19
C GLY A 170 5.03 20.14 8.51
N GLU A 171 6.12 20.17 9.29
CA GLU A 171 7.50 20.12 8.78
C GLU A 171 8.08 18.69 8.76
N PHE A 172 7.29 17.69 9.16
CA PHE A 172 7.77 16.34 9.42
C PHE A 172 7.34 15.32 8.36
N SER A 173 7.95 14.13 8.46
CA SER A 173 7.60 12.97 7.64
C SER A 173 7.58 11.68 8.46
N VAL A 174 6.85 10.69 7.99
CA VAL A 174 6.77 9.36 8.61
C VAL A 174 6.76 8.28 7.53
N TRP A 175 7.00 7.04 7.93
CA TRP A 175 6.82 5.88 7.06
C TRP A 175 5.70 4.98 7.56
N THR A 176 4.89 4.50 6.61
CA THR A 176 3.80 3.57 6.89
C THR A 176 4.01 2.24 6.17
N ILE A 177 3.41 1.19 6.71
CA ILE A 177 3.47 -0.16 6.16
C ILE A 177 2.19 -0.92 6.50
N ASN A 178 1.74 -1.80 5.60
CA ASN A 178 0.76 -2.82 6.01
C ASN A 178 1.48 -3.82 6.94
N THR A 179 0.82 -4.33 7.97
CA THR A 179 1.49 -5.19 8.97
C THR A 179 1.46 -6.68 8.61
N PRO A 180 2.52 -7.33 8.11
CA PRO A 180 2.72 -8.74 8.41
C PRO A 180 3.25 -8.85 9.84
N SER A 181 2.51 -9.53 10.71
CA SER A 181 2.85 -9.61 12.13
C SER A 181 4.22 -10.25 12.37
N PRO A 182 4.89 -9.95 13.49
CA PRO A 182 6.12 -10.61 13.88
C PRO A 182 5.87 -12.11 14.09
N GLY A 183 6.55 -12.96 13.32
CA GLY A 183 6.58 -14.43 13.47
C GLY A 183 7.25 -14.92 14.75
N SER A 184 7.10 -14.22 15.88
CA SER A 184 7.92 -14.39 17.09
C SER A 184 7.15 -14.88 18.31
N ILE A 185 5.81 -14.91 18.30
CA ILE A 185 5.05 -15.46 19.43
C ILE A 185 5.20 -16.99 19.52
N ALA A 186 5.53 -17.66 18.40
CA ALA A 186 5.81 -19.10 18.43
C ALA A 186 7.06 -19.46 19.25
N LEU A 187 8.07 -18.58 19.38
CA LEU A 187 9.31 -18.92 20.09
C LEU A 187 9.22 -18.74 21.61
N LEU A 188 8.30 -17.89 22.11
CA LEU A 188 8.04 -17.75 23.55
C LEU A 188 7.24 -18.94 24.11
N GLY A 189 6.43 -19.62 23.29
CA GLY A 189 5.71 -20.83 23.68
C GLY A 189 6.62 -22.05 23.90
N PHE A 190 7.68 -22.21 23.08
CA PHE A 190 8.62 -23.34 23.22
C PHE A 190 9.71 -23.10 24.27
N GLY A 191 10.10 -21.85 24.55
CA GLY A 191 11.04 -21.53 25.63
C GLY A 191 10.49 -21.87 27.02
N ALA A 192 9.20 -21.64 27.26
CA ALA A 192 8.53 -21.98 28.51
C ALA A 192 8.36 -23.51 28.69
N ALA A 193 8.06 -24.24 27.61
CA ALA A 193 7.91 -25.70 27.66
C ALA A 193 9.23 -26.43 27.98
N CYS A 194 10.37 -25.90 27.54
CA CYS A 194 11.69 -26.47 27.87
C CYS A 194 12.17 -26.08 29.28
N ALA A 195 11.73 -24.94 29.84
CA ALA A 195 12.10 -24.52 31.19
C ALA A 195 11.33 -25.26 32.31
N VAL A 196 10.13 -25.77 32.03
CA VAL A 196 9.28 -26.47 33.02
C VAL A 196 9.76 -27.91 33.29
N ARG A 197 10.54 -28.53 32.40
CA ARG A 197 10.97 -29.94 32.56
C ARG A 197 12.17 -30.15 33.50
N ARG A 198 12.79 -29.09 34.05
CA ARG A 198 14.00 -29.23 34.88
C ARG A 198 13.79 -29.14 36.40
N ARG A 199 12.54 -29.23 36.88
CA ARG A 199 12.23 -29.40 38.31
C ARG A 199 11.50 -30.71 38.57
N ARG A 200 12.25 -31.81 38.56
CA ARG A 200 11.96 -33.03 39.33
C ARG A 200 13.27 -33.55 39.89
#